data_AF-A0A229GQW4-F1
#
_entry.id   AF-A0A229GQW4-F1
#
_cell.length_a   1.000
_cell.length_b   1.000
_cell.length_c   1.000
_cell.angle_alpha   90.00
_cell.angle_beta   90.00
_cell.angle_gamma   90.00
#
_symmetry.space_group_name_H-M   'P 1'
#
loop_
_entity.id
_entity.type
_entity.pdbx_description
1 polymer ?
#
loop_
_entity_poly.entity_id
_entity_poly.type
_entity_poly.pdbx_seq_one_letter_code
_entity_poly.pdbx_strand_id
1 'polypeptide(L)'
;MCMLCRNAVVFTSQIPWLLLLSDHIEHMRANLTPRHWQAFWGRQAAALAEVFEECAELIPVARREIAELGLRLDLPLGMRTEFDR
;
A
#
# COMPACT_ATOMS: atom_id res chain seq x y z
N MET A 1 5.65 -8.89 8.60
CA MET A 1 6.82 -8.49 7.78
C MET A 1 6.85 -6.97 7.77
N CYS A 2 7.97 -6.33 8.12
CA CYS A 2 8.03 -4.87 8.19
C CYS A 2 8.58 -4.32 6.88
N MET A 3 7.75 -3.66 6.06
CA MET A 3 8.19 -3.05 4.79
C MET A 3 9.05 -1.78 4.99
N LEU A 4 9.13 -1.27 6.22
CA LEU A 4 9.90 -0.07 6.56
C LEU A 4 11.33 -0.41 7.01
N CYS A 5 11.68 -1.69 7.06
CA CYS A 5 13.03 -2.12 7.40
C CYS A 5 13.92 -2.04 6.15
N ARG A 6 15.14 -1.51 6.31
CA ARG A 6 16.11 -1.34 5.23
C ARG A 6 16.47 -2.64 4.49
N ASN A 7 16.38 -3.79 5.16
CA ASN A 7 16.67 -5.10 4.58
C ASN A 7 15.40 -5.95 4.38
N ALA A 8 14.24 -5.29 4.21
CA ALA A 8 13.01 -6.01 3.94
C ALA A 8 13.11 -6.70 2.56
N VAL A 9 12.80 -7.99 2.53
CA VAL A 9 12.65 -8.73 1.27
C VAL A 9 11.18 -8.73 0.91
N VAL A 10 10.84 -8.24 -0.28
CA VAL A 10 9.48 -8.27 -0.82
C VAL A 10 9.37 -9.41 -1.82
N PHE A 11 8.40 -10.30 -1.63
CA PHE A 11 8.12 -11.35 -2.59
C PHE A 11 7.15 -10.84 -3.65
N THR A 12 7.30 -11.31 -4.89
CA THR A 12 6.41 -10.92 -6.00
C THR A 12 4.94 -11.25 -5.73
N SER A 13 4.67 -12.31 -4.97
CA SER A 13 3.32 -12.67 -4.50
C SER A 13 2.69 -11.64 -3.56
N GLN A 14 3.46 -10.70 -3.02
CA GLN A 14 2.98 -9.63 -2.14
C GLN A 14 2.63 -8.35 -2.90
N ILE A 15 3.03 -8.23 -4.18
CA ILE A 15 2.80 -7.04 -5.00
C ILE A 15 1.29 -6.69 -5.10
N PRO A 16 0.36 -7.64 -5.30
CA PRO A 16 -1.07 -7.32 -5.30
C PRO A 16 -1.54 -6.63 -4.00
N TRP A 17 -1.08 -7.12 -2.85
CA TRP A 17 -1.45 -6.53 -1.56
C TRP A 17 -0.81 -5.15 -1.34
N LEU A 18 0.45 -4.97 -1.76
CA LEU A 18 1.13 -3.68 -1.71
C LEU A 18 0.45 -2.62 -2.60
N LEU A 19 -0.03 -3.02 -3.78
CA LEU A 19 -0.80 -2.14 -4.67
C LEU A 19 -2.12 -1.71 -4.02
N LEU A 20 -2.85 -2.64 -3.42
CA LEU A 20 -4.08 -2.33 -2.67
C LEU A 20 -3.81 -1.36 -1.51
N LEU A 21 -2.70 -1.55 -0.79
CA LEU A 21 -2.27 -0.64 0.27
C LEU A 21 -1.92 0.76 -0.27
N SER A 22 -1.22 0.84 -1.41
CA SER A 22 -0.91 2.11 -2.07
C SER A 22 -2.17 2.86 -2.49
N ASP A 23 -3.13 2.15 -3.10
CA ASP A 23 -4.40 2.73 -3.53
C ASP A 23 -5.18 3.29 -2.31
N HIS A 24 -5.16 2.58 -1.18
CA HIS A 24 -5.72 3.08 0.07
C HIS A 24 -4.98 4.31 0.63
N ILE A 25 -3.65 4.29 0.65
CA ILE A 25 -2.85 5.43 1.12
C ILE A 25 -3.12 6.69 0.28
N GLU A 26 -3.27 6.55 -1.03
CA GLU A 26 -3.61 7.67 -1.91
C GLU A 26 -5.05 8.15 -1.65
N HIS A 27 -6.00 7.24 -1.43
CA HIS A 27 -7.35 7.62 -1.01
C HIS A 27 -7.34 8.44 0.30
N MET A 28 -6.52 8.04 1.28
CA MET A 28 -6.37 8.77 2.54
C MET A 28 -5.78 10.17 2.36
N ARG A 29 -5.07 10.46 1.26
CA ARG A 29 -4.55 11.81 0.96
C ARG A 29 -5.68 12.80 0.71
N ALA A 30 -6.81 12.34 0.15
CA ALA A 30 -8.00 13.18 -0.04
C ALA A 30 -8.77 13.42 1.26
N ASN A 31 -8.71 12.46 2.20
CA ASN A 31 -9.53 12.49 3.43
C ASN A 31 -8.81 13.10 4.64
N LEU A 32 -7.48 13.19 4.61
CA LEU A 32 -6.67 13.72 5.70
C LEU A 32 -6.02 15.06 5.32
N THR A 33 -5.81 15.92 6.31
CA THR A 33 -4.93 17.08 6.11
C THR A 33 -3.50 16.60 5.75
N PRO A 34 -2.74 17.35 4.93
CA PRO A 34 -1.39 16.96 4.53
C PRO A 34 -0.46 16.60 5.68
N ARG A 35 -0.54 17.32 6.82
CA ARG A 35 0.27 17.04 8.02
C ARG A 35 -0.02 15.67 8.62
N HIS A 36 -1.30 15.33 8.78
CA HIS A 36 -1.70 14.03 9.32
C HIS A 36 -1.34 12.91 8.34
N TRP A 37 -1.61 13.10 7.05
CA TRP A 37 -1.22 12.12 6.03
C TRP A 37 0.29 11.84 6.05
N GLN A 38 1.12 12.89 6.08
CA GLN A 38 2.58 12.75 6.11
C GLN A 38 3.06 12.00 7.37
N ALA A 39 2.46 12.30 8.53
CA ALA A 39 2.84 11.70 9.81
C ALA A 39 2.54 10.19 9.86
N PHE A 40 1.39 9.77 9.34
CA PHE A 40 0.96 8.38 9.37
C PHE A 40 1.45 7.57 8.17
N TRP A 41 1.30 8.10 6.94
CA TRP A 41 1.51 7.35 5.71
C TRP A 41 2.78 7.73 4.95
N GLY A 42 3.40 8.87 5.23
CA GLY A 42 4.51 9.40 4.42
C GLY A 42 5.67 8.42 4.26
N ARG A 43 6.05 7.70 5.33
CA ARG A 43 7.11 6.68 5.26
C ARG A 43 6.70 5.45 4.45
N GLN A 44 5.45 4.99 4.59
CA GLN A 44 4.96 3.85 3.81
C GLN A 44 4.80 4.20 2.33
N ALA A 45 4.31 5.39 2.01
CA ALA A 45 4.18 5.87 0.65
C ALA A 45 5.54 5.95 -0.06
N ALA A 46 6.57 6.46 0.63
CA ALA A 46 7.93 6.51 0.08
C ALA A 46 8.50 5.11 -0.17
N ALA A 47 8.37 4.20 0.81
CA ALA A 47 8.86 2.83 0.66
C ALA A 47 8.12 2.06 -0.46
N LEU A 48 6.80 2.28 -0.62
CA LEU A 48 6.03 1.70 -1.72
C LEU A 48 6.51 2.20 -3.08
N ALA A 49 6.82 3.50 -3.19
CA ALA A 49 7.34 4.06 -4.43
C ALA A 49 8.65 3.39 -4.85
N GLU A 50 9.60 3.22 -3.92
CA GLU A 50 10.87 2.52 -4.18
C GLU A 50 10.64 1.07 -4.66
N VAL A 51 9.76 0.31 -3.98
CA VAL A 51 9.43 -1.08 -4.38
C VAL A 51 8.79 -1.12 -5.77
N PHE A 52 7.91 -0.17 -6.10
CA PHE A 52 7.24 -0.15 -7.40
C PHE A 52 8.13 0.33 -8.54
N GLU A 53 9.15 1.14 -8.26
CA GLU A 53 10.19 1.44 -9.25
C GLU A 53 11.00 0.18 -9.58
N GLU A 54 11.33 -0.65 -8.59
CA GLU A 54 12.08 -1.89 -8.80
C GLU A 54 11.27 -3.03 -9.46
N CYS A 55 9.95 -3.03 -9.30
CA CYS A 55 9.04 -4.08 -9.78
C CYS A 55 8.01 -3.58 -10.81
N ALA A 56 8.32 -2.52 -11.54
CA ALA A 56 7.38 -1.81 -12.41
C ALA A 56 6.70 -2.72 -13.45
N GLU A 57 7.44 -3.69 -13.97
CA GLU A 57 6.98 -4.68 -14.95
C GLU A 57 5.95 -5.66 -14.40
N LEU A 58 5.92 -5.88 -13.09
CA LEU A 58 4.98 -6.80 -12.43
C LEU A 58 3.64 -6.13 -12.10
N ILE A 59 3.59 -4.79 -12.08
CA ILE A 59 2.40 -4.02 -11.71
C ILE A 59 1.18 -4.38 -12.58
N PRO A 60 1.27 -4.44 -13.93
CA PRO A 60 0.10 -4.74 -14.75
C PRO A 60 -0.48 -6.13 -14.49
N VAL A 61 0.39 -7.12 -14.24
CA VAL A 61 -0.03 -8.50 -13.94
C VAL A 61 -0.69 -8.56 -12.56
N ALA A 62 -0.08 -7.94 -11.55
CA ALA A 62 -0.64 -7.89 -10.21
C ALA A 62 -1.98 -7.13 -10.16
N ARG A 63 -2.14 -6.03 -10.93
CA ARG A 63 -3.44 -5.33 -11.04
C ARG A 63 -4.52 -6.19 -11.69
N ARG A 64 -4.16 -7.01 -12.67
CA ARG A 64 -5.08 -7.99 -13.27
C ARG A 64 -5.49 -9.06 -12.25
N GLU A 65 -4.53 -9.60 -11.51
CA GLU A 65 -4.78 -10.59 -10.46
C GLU A 65 -5.74 -10.07 -9.38
N ILE A 66 -5.58 -8.81 -8.93
CA ILE A 66 -6.52 -8.16 -8.00
C ILE A 66 -7.95 -8.18 -8.56
N ALA A 67 -8.12 -7.81 -9.83
CA ALA A 67 -9.43 -7.73 -10.46
C ALA A 67 -10.06 -9.11 -10.68
N GLU A 68 -9.28 -10.10 -11.13
CA GLU A 68 -9.75 -11.46 -11.41
C GLU A 68 -10.13 -12.21 -10.13
N LEU A 69 -9.33 -12.07 -9.06
CA LEU A 69 -9.56 -12.75 -7.79
C LEU A 69 -10.44 -11.94 -6.82
N GLY A 70 -10.80 -10.71 -7.17
CA GLY A 70 -11.59 -9.82 -6.31
C GLY A 70 -10.90 -9.50 -4.98
N LEU A 71 -9.57 -9.38 -5.00
CA LEU A 71 -8.78 -9.14 -3.78
C LEU A 71 -9.15 -7.78 -3.17
N ARG A 72 -9.22 -7.73 -1.84
CA ARG A 72 -9.52 -6.52 -1.08
C ARG A 72 -8.47 -6.29 -0.01
N LEU A 73 -8.22 -5.02 0.30
CA LEU A 73 -7.33 -4.68 1.38
C LEU A 73 -7.99 -5.03 2.72
N ASP A 74 -7.41 -5.99 3.44
CA ASP A 74 -7.78 -6.27 4.82
C ASP A 74 -6.89 -5.43 5.74
N LEU A 75 -7.40 -4.28 6.17
CA LEU A 75 -6.73 -3.43 7.17
C LEU A 75 -6.97 -3.98 8.58
N PRO A 76 -5.97 -3.93 9.48
CA PRO A 76 -6.16 -4.22 10.89
C PRO A 76 -7.28 -3.38 11.50
N LEU A 77 -8.06 -3.96 12.40
CA LEU A 77 -9.26 -3.32 13.00
C LEU A 77 -9.01 -1.91 13.56
N GLY A 78 -7.85 -1.67 14.19
CA GLY A 78 -7.50 -0.35 14.71
C GLY A 78 -7.36 0.73 13.63
N MET A 79 -6.84 0.38 12.46
CA MET A 79 -6.75 1.32 11.32
C MET A 79 -8.11 1.57 10.69
N ARG A 80 -9.01 0.58 10.67
CA ARG A 80 -10.38 0.77 10.17
C ARG A 80 -11.13 1.81 10.99
N THR A 81 -11.01 1.79 12.33
CA THR A 81 -11.72 2.74 13.20
C THR A 81 -11.19 4.16 13.16
N GLU A 82 -9.90 4.34 12.85
CA GLU A 82 -9.24 5.65 12.83
C GLU A 82 -9.41 6.38 11.49
N PHE A 83 -9.58 5.65 10.38
CA PHE A 83 -9.50 6.20 9.04
C PHE A 83 -10.74 5.97 8.15
N ASP A 84 -11.69 5.11 8.55
CA ASP A 84 -12.90 4.76 7.78
C ASP A 84 -14.18 5.41 8.35
N ARG A 85 -14.06 6.63 8.88
CA ARG A 85 -15.16 7.39 9.49
C ARG A 85 -15.79 8.40 8.53
#